data_AF-A0A2A6RFR8-F1
#
_entry.id   AF-A0A2A6RFR8-F1
#
_cell.length_a   1.000
_cell.length_b   1.000
_cell.length_c   1.000
_cell.angle_alpha   90.00
_cell.angle_beta   90.00
_cell.angle_gamma   90.00
#
_symmetry.space_group_name_H-M   'P 1'
#
loop_
_entity.id
_entity.type
_entity.pdbx_description
1 polymer ?
#
loop_
_entity_poly.entity_id
_entity_poly.type
_entity_poly.pdbx_seq_one_letter_code
_entity_poly.pdbx_strand_id
1 'polypeptide(L)'
;MSAYPTPQSTTPNHERPTSTTVPQPSTYVMLPRRLIEDLRDSPAAIGVYSLIGRLFLVTGQPIQLSIGDLEAFDPNLSYGAGRRAIDRLVAAGWLQRHAEVGEKFSYLPTWGRVNGLLIPWDRTAPQLGCPRHVHTIRLNDQLLDVCIGRLRPHPFHRAMVERYMSKPLLNLRDIGAYGMALLGLPIKSSNLHHLRLIDAYNRPKPLPDTYTILAFVSQSSTNQLTLAGWKRLGIPLTHPKPFEGQAMLVIPKELIGTVLDIEIGLQGDKPIVRTEDSDPLLDQGIADPTAGVIDQGIADPIAGVIGSFELDETSFSPLERTKTVVDQPTSGSHGDHGNLPIHRESTTTVSANAISECSAEHGGGGNADSLIATMPTEDQNSEAHAAPADDPTRAPAAELPSAQEPPPSKQPAAANPRKRYGLLAKPAAPAPVYRAPTAPEQPTSPAEAAPASPTAPEQPSSPALPVAPRDSPSAKRLRQLGVRADVAAKLATRSLDQVERVIAQADNQAGIRDRAAWVVSALRALPEREDAPAAPQKVSERAILLHPKISGYERMRWLNRFRNADAAKRPEILREFLDLYPLEQNHASTA
;
A
#
# COMPACT_ATOMS: atom_id res chain seq x y z
N MET A 1 1.69 9.07 -86.97
CA MET A 1 2.27 8.09 -86.04
C MET A 1 3.36 8.79 -85.23
N SER A 2 3.06 9.21 -84.00
CA SER A 2 4.06 9.59 -83.02
C SER A 2 3.40 9.50 -81.64
N ALA A 3 3.81 8.51 -80.86
CA ALA A 3 3.29 8.22 -79.53
C ALA A 3 4.34 8.63 -78.50
N TYR A 4 3.99 9.59 -77.65
CA TYR A 4 4.78 9.96 -76.49
C TYR A 4 4.52 8.98 -75.33
N PRO A 5 5.54 8.57 -74.56
CA PRO A 5 5.36 7.71 -73.40
C PRO A 5 4.93 8.52 -72.17
N THR A 6 3.93 8.00 -71.46
CA THR A 6 3.41 8.54 -70.20
C THR A 6 4.37 8.23 -69.04
N PRO A 7 4.74 9.20 -68.19
CA PRO A 7 5.55 8.93 -67.01
C PRO A 7 4.71 8.27 -65.90
N GLN A 8 5.14 7.08 -65.46
CA GLN A 8 4.57 6.39 -64.30
C GLN A 8 5.00 7.11 -63.02
N SER A 9 4.03 7.68 -62.31
CA SER A 9 4.21 8.25 -60.98
C SER A 9 4.11 7.15 -59.93
N THR A 10 5.25 6.75 -59.39
CA THR A 10 5.36 5.82 -58.26
C THR A 10 5.07 6.59 -56.96
N THR A 11 3.84 6.54 -56.47
CA THR A 11 3.51 7.09 -55.15
C THR A 11 4.08 6.18 -54.05
N PRO A 12 4.84 6.70 -53.06
CA PRO A 12 5.31 5.92 -51.94
C PRO A 12 4.13 5.51 -51.06
N ASN A 13 3.97 4.21 -50.89
CA ASN A 13 2.94 3.57 -50.08
C ASN A 13 3.27 3.85 -48.60
N HIS A 14 2.67 4.90 -48.03
CA HIS A 14 2.73 5.14 -46.59
C HIS A 14 1.87 4.09 -45.89
N GLU A 15 2.50 3.02 -45.41
CA GLU A 15 1.91 2.05 -44.49
C GLU A 15 1.46 2.80 -43.22
N ARG A 16 0.17 3.13 -43.19
CA ARG A 16 -0.51 3.68 -42.01
C ARG A 16 -0.50 2.57 -40.94
N PRO A 17 0.13 2.76 -39.77
CA PRO A 17 0.06 1.78 -38.69
C PRO A 17 -1.37 1.73 -38.14
N THR A 18 -2.17 0.80 -38.65
CA THR A 18 -3.52 0.50 -38.18
C THR A 18 -3.44 -0.39 -36.93
N SER A 19 -2.96 0.15 -35.82
CA SER A 19 -3.11 -0.46 -34.50
C SER A 19 -4.29 0.20 -33.79
N THR A 20 -5.51 -0.03 -34.28
CA THR A 20 -6.74 0.40 -33.58
C THR A 20 -6.88 -0.46 -32.33
N THR A 21 -6.18 -0.05 -31.27
CA THR A 21 -6.22 -0.69 -29.96
C THR A 21 -7.63 -0.48 -29.43
N VAL A 22 -8.43 -1.53 -29.41
CA VAL A 22 -9.77 -1.52 -28.80
C VAL A 22 -9.62 -0.97 -27.37
N PRO A 23 -10.31 0.12 -27.00
CA PRO A 23 -10.19 0.69 -25.67
C PRO A 23 -10.59 -0.38 -24.67
N GLN A 24 -9.64 -0.82 -23.84
CA GLN A 24 -9.93 -1.78 -22.77
C GLN A 24 -11.04 -1.19 -21.88
N PRO A 25 -12.04 -1.99 -21.48
CA PRO A 25 -13.07 -1.50 -20.60
C PRO A 25 -12.41 -1.00 -19.31
N SER A 26 -12.59 0.29 -19.03
CA SER A 26 -12.10 0.92 -17.80
C SER A 26 -12.60 0.11 -16.61
N THR A 27 -11.67 -0.44 -15.84
CA THR A 27 -12.01 -1.20 -14.64
C THR A 27 -12.09 -0.21 -13.48
N TYR A 28 -13.14 -0.32 -12.67
CA TYR A 28 -13.37 0.63 -11.57
C TYR A 28 -13.28 -0.11 -10.25
N VAL A 29 -12.64 0.51 -9.26
CA VAL A 29 -12.74 0.09 -7.86
C VAL A 29 -14.00 0.72 -7.26
N MET A 30 -14.88 -0.11 -6.71
CA MET A 30 -16.08 0.36 -6.03
C MET A 30 -15.73 0.79 -4.61
N LEU A 31 -15.97 2.05 -4.26
CA LEU A 31 -15.76 2.58 -2.92
C LEU A 31 -17.11 2.77 -2.22
N PRO A 32 -17.36 2.17 -1.04
CA PRO A 32 -18.56 2.46 -0.27
C PRO A 32 -18.60 3.94 0.11
N ARG A 33 -19.74 4.60 -0.07
CA ARG A 33 -19.93 6.00 0.31
C ARG A 33 -19.65 6.22 1.80
N ARG A 34 -20.18 5.34 2.65
CA ARG A 34 -19.96 5.37 4.10
C ARG A 34 -18.49 5.26 4.49
N LEU A 35 -17.69 4.47 3.76
CA LEU A 35 -16.25 4.37 4.01
C LEU A 35 -15.56 5.73 3.87
N ILE A 36 -15.94 6.49 2.83
CA ILE A 36 -15.38 7.82 2.56
C ILE A 36 -15.85 8.82 3.62
N GLU A 37 -17.11 8.75 4.04
CA GLU A 37 -17.68 9.60 5.09
C GLU A 37 -17.02 9.32 6.46
N ASP A 38 -16.86 8.06 6.82
CA ASP A 38 -16.27 7.62 8.10
C ASP A 38 -14.77 7.93 8.19
N LEU A 39 -14.05 7.86 7.07
CA LEU A 39 -12.59 8.04 7.00
C LEU A 39 -12.18 9.37 6.37
N ARG A 40 -13.07 10.36 6.38
CA ARG A 40 -12.83 11.71 5.80
C ARG A 40 -11.61 12.42 6.36
N ASP A 41 -11.21 12.10 7.60
CA ASP A 41 -10.04 12.65 8.27
C ASP A 41 -8.73 11.97 7.84
N SER A 42 -8.81 10.81 7.17
CA SER A 42 -7.67 9.97 6.80
C SER A 42 -7.76 9.52 5.34
N PRO A 43 -7.52 10.43 4.36
CA PRO A 43 -7.52 10.10 2.94
C PRO A 43 -6.54 8.97 2.59
N ALA A 44 -5.40 8.84 3.29
CA ALA A 44 -4.48 7.72 3.09
C ALA A 44 -5.15 6.35 3.32
N ALA A 45 -6.08 6.23 4.27
CA ALA A 45 -6.82 4.98 4.51
C ALA A 45 -7.78 4.66 3.36
N ILE A 46 -8.47 5.67 2.82
CA ILE A 46 -9.32 5.52 1.63
C ILE A 46 -8.47 5.05 0.43
N GLY A 47 -7.27 5.64 0.25
CA GLY A 47 -6.32 5.21 -0.76
C GLY A 47 -5.83 3.77 -0.59
N VAL A 48 -5.45 3.38 0.64
CA VAL A 48 -5.03 2.00 0.95
C VAL A 48 -6.16 1.00 0.71
N TYR A 49 -7.40 1.32 1.09
CA TYR A 49 -8.57 0.49 0.77
C TYR A 49 -8.76 0.35 -0.74
N SER A 50 -8.61 1.45 -1.48
CA SER A 50 -8.70 1.46 -2.94
C SER A 50 -7.65 0.56 -3.59
N LEU A 51 -6.41 0.60 -3.10
CA LEU A 51 -5.33 -0.29 -3.54
C LEU A 51 -5.64 -1.77 -3.25
N ILE A 52 -6.09 -2.10 -2.04
CA ILE A 52 -6.43 -3.49 -1.68
C ILE A 52 -7.60 -3.98 -2.54
N GLY A 53 -8.65 -3.17 -2.73
CA GLY A 53 -9.76 -3.48 -3.61
C GLY A 53 -9.30 -3.70 -5.06
N ARG A 54 -8.40 -2.85 -5.57
CA ARG A 54 -7.80 -3.00 -6.90
C ARG A 54 -7.04 -4.32 -7.06
N LEU A 55 -6.24 -4.70 -6.07
CA LEU A 55 -5.48 -5.94 -6.08
C LEU A 55 -6.41 -7.15 -6.02
N PHE A 56 -7.45 -7.11 -5.17
CA PHE A 56 -8.46 -8.15 -5.07
C PHE A 56 -9.22 -8.36 -6.39
N LEU A 57 -9.53 -7.29 -7.12
CA LEU A 57 -10.16 -7.40 -8.45
C LEU A 57 -9.29 -8.14 -9.46
N VAL A 58 -7.96 -8.06 -9.36
CA VAL A 58 -7.05 -8.84 -10.20
C VAL A 58 -6.92 -10.27 -9.71
N THR A 59 -6.58 -10.47 -8.44
CA THR A 59 -6.24 -11.81 -7.92
C THR A 59 -7.46 -12.66 -7.63
N GLY A 60 -8.58 -12.06 -7.20
CA GLY A 60 -9.76 -12.76 -6.69
C GLY A 60 -9.55 -13.47 -5.37
N GLN A 61 -8.46 -13.17 -4.67
CA GLN A 61 -8.04 -13.81 -3.43
C GLN A 61 -7.69 -12.74 -2.39
N PRO A 62 -7.79 -13.06 -1.08
CA PRO A 62 -7.27 -12.22 -0.02
C PRO A 62 -5.83 -11.75 -0.28
N ILE A 63 -5.54 -10.48 -0.01
CA ILE A 63 -4.30 -9.83 -0.43
C ILE A 63 -3.26 -9.89 0.69
N GLN A 64 -2.20 -10.67 0.48
CA GLN A 64 -1.03 -10.67 1.34
C GLN A 64 -0.24 -9.38 1.17
N LEU A 65 -0.20 -8.56 2.20
CA LEU A 65 0.42 -7.25 2.15
C LEU A 65 1.13 -6.94 3.46
N SER A 66 2.33 -6.40 3.38
CA SER A 66 3.02 -5.83 4.53
C SER A 66 3.02 -4.31 4.46
N ILE A 67 3.25 -3.65 5.59
CA ILE A 67 3.39 -2.18 5.62
C ILE A 67 4.61 -1.73 4.78
N GLY A 68 5.67 -2.53 4.74
CA GLY A 68 6.84 -2.24 3.89
C GLY A 68 6.52 -2.33 2.39
N ASP A 69 5.51 -3.11 1.99
CA ASP A 69 5.04 -3.14 0.60
C ASP A 69 4.25 -1.87 0.26
N LEU A 70 3.46 -1.34 1.20
CA LEU A 70 2.78 -0.05 1.04
C LEU A 70 3.77 1.10 0.89
N GLU A 71 4.85 1.12 1.69
CA GLU A 71 5.92 2.12 1.58
C GLU A 71 6.72 1.96 0.28
N ALA A 72 6.95 0.72 -0.17
CA ALA A 72 7.56 0.48 -1.49
C ALA A 72 6.69 1.01 -2.63
N PHE A 73 5.36 0.88 -2.49
CA PHE A 73 4.37 1.33 -3.46
C PHE A 73 4.19 2.85 -3.46
N ASP A 74 4.18 3.47 -2.27
CA ASP A 74 4.07 4.90 -2.07
C ASP A 74 5.23 5.38 -1.19
N PRO A 75 6.33 5.89 -1.79
CA PRO A 75 7.51 6.34 -1.05
C PRO A 75 7.23 7.53 -0.11
N ASN A 76 6.12 8.26 -0.31
CA ASN A 76 5.73 9.36 0.56
C ASN A 76 4.89 8.88 1.77
N LEU A 77 4.47 7.61 1.78
CA LEU A 77 3.73 7.02 2.88
C LEU A 77 4.69 6.45 3.92
N SER A 78 4.85 7.17 5.04
CA SER A 78 5.61 6.64 6.17
C SER A 78 5.01 5.32 6.69
N TYR A 79 5.87 4.41 7.16
CA TYR A 79 5.46 3.14 7.78
C TYR A 79 4.34 3.31 8.82
N GLY A 80 4.50 4.28 9.73
CA GLY A 80 3.51 4.56 10.77
C GLY A 80 2.15 5.02 10.23
N ALA A 81 2.14 5.80 9.14
CA ALA A 81 0.90 6.20 8.48
C ALA A 81 0.21 5.02 7.78
N GLY A 82 0.97 4.18 7.08
CA GLY A 82 0.45 2.96 6.46
C GLY A 82 -0.16 2.00 7.49
N ARG A 83 0.52 1.79 8.62
CA ARG A 83 0.00 0.96 9.72
C ARG A 83 -1.30 1.53 10.31
N ARG A 84 -1.33 2.83 10.64
CA ARG A 84 -2.55 3.49 11.17
C ARG A 84 -3.71 3.41 10.19
N ALA A 85 -3.44 3.55 8.89
CA ALA A 85 -4.45 3.41 7.85
C ALA A 85 -5.08 2.00 7.84
N ILE A 86 -4.26 0.94 7.85
CA ILE A 86 -4.76 -0.44 7.94
C ILE A 86 -5.51 -0.69 9.26
N ASP A 87 -4.93 -0.31 10.39
CA ASP A 87 -5.54 -0.55 11.70
C ASP A 87 -6.92 0.13 11.81
N ARG A 88 -7.06 1.35 11.27
CA ARG A 88 -8.36 2.05 11.18
C ARG A 88 -9.35 1.33 10.27
N LEU A 89 -8.93 0.86 9.10
CA LEU A 89 -9.79 0.12 8.18
C LEU A 89 -10.28 -1.20 8.81
N VAL A 90 -9.41 -1.91 9.52
CA VAL A 90 -9.78 -3.16 10.22
C VAL A 90 -10.72 -2.86 11.39
N ALA A 91 -10.40 -1.85 12.22
CA ALA A 91 -11.23 -1.48 13.36
C ALA A 91 -12.64 -1.04 12.96
N ALA A 92 -12.75 -0.24 11.90
CA ALA A 92 -14.03 0.21 11.34
C ALA A 92 -14.79 -0.89 10.58
N GLY A 93 -14.19 -2.06 10.37
CA GLY A 93 -14.82 -3.17 9.68
C GLY A 93 -14.90 -2.98 8.16
N TRP A 94 -13.98 -2.23 7.56
CA TRP A 94 -13.81 -2.09 6.11
C TRP A 94 -12.86 -3.15 5.54
N LEU A 95 -11.92 -3.65 6.35
CA LEU A 95 -11.04 -4.76 5.99
C LEU A 95 -11.17 -5.91 7.00
N GLN A 96 -11.14 -7.14 6.50
CA GLN A 96 -10.95 -8.32 7.32
C GLN A 96 -9.46 -8.73 7.25
N ARG A 97 -8.83 -8.90 8.42
CA ARG A 97 -7.42 -9.28 8.54
C ARG A 97 -7.30 -10.75 8.95
N HIS A 98 -6.57 -11.51 8.15
CA HIS A 98 -6.17 -12.88 8.45
C HIS A 98 -4.67 -12.94 8.73
N ALA A 99 -4.28 -13.75 9.71
CA ALA A 99 -2.90 -13.96 10.10
C ALA A 99 -2.58 -15.45 10.01
N GLU A 100 -1.59 -15.79 9.19
CA GLU A 100 -1.08 -17.15 9.08
C GLU A 100 0.37 -17.17 9.57
N VAL A 101 0.76 -18.24 10.26
CA VAL A 101 2.08 -18.32 10.91
C VAL A 101 3.16 -18.39 9.83
N GLY A 102 4.07 -17.41 9.82
CA GLY A 102 5.17 -17.35 8.87
C GLY A 102 4.85 -16.64 7.56
N GLU A 103 3.60 -16.19 7.36
CA GLU A 103 3.19 -15.40 6.20
C GLU A 103 2.95 -13.93 6.57
N LYS A 104 2.86 -13.07 5.55
CA LYS A 104 2.33 -11.72 5.73
C LYS A 104 0.85 -11.78 6.09
N PHE A 105 0.36 -10.72 6.73
CA PHE A 105 -1.08 -10.55 6.92
C PHE A 105 -1.79 -10.53 5.57
N SER A 106 -2.93 -11.21 5.51
CA SER A 106 -3.80 -11.23 4.36
C SER A 106 -5.04 -10.37 4.64
N TYR A 107 -5.41 -9.54 3.67
CA TYR A 107 -6.49 -8.57 3.80
C TYR A 107 -7.57 -8.81 2.75
N LEU A 108 -8.82 -8.92 3.21
CA LEU A 108 -10.00 -9.05 2.37
C LEU A 108 -10.85 -7.78 2.49
N PRO A 109 -11.13 -7.05 1.38
CA PRO A 109 -12.03 -5.92 1.42
C PRO A 109 -13.46 -6.34 1.75
N THR A 110 -14.20 -5.46 2.43
CA THR A 110 -15.57 -5.70 2.87
C THR A 110 -16.46 -4.51 2.54
N TRP A 111 -17.78 -4.72 2.47
CA TRP A 111 -18.78 -3.68 2.30
C TRP A 111 -19.14 -2.95 3.61
N GLY A 112 -18.33 -3.13 4.66
CA GLY A 112 -18.60 -2.63 6.00
C GLY A 112 -19.38 -3.64 6.85
N ARG A 113 -19.94 -3.13 7.96
CA ARG A 113 -20.85 -3.90 8.82
C ARG A 113 -22.30 -3.66 8.45
N VAL A 114 -23.04 -4.73 8.21
CA VAL A 114 -24.50 -4.71 8.04
C VAL A 114 -25.09 -5.57 9.14
N ASN A 115 -25.94 -4.98 9.99
CA ASN A 115 -26.50 -5.64 11.17
C ASN A 115 -25.41 -6.27 12.08
N GLY A 116 -24.28 -5.56 12.22
CA GLY A 116 -23.14 -6.00 13.04
C GLY A 116 -22.19 -6.99 12.36
N LEU A 117 -22.63 -7.68 11.30
CA LEU A 117 -21.84 -8.65 10.55
C LEU A 117 -21.01 -7.99 9.45
N LEU A 118 -19.76 -8.42 9.30
CA LEU A 118 -18.89 -7.99 8.20
C LEU A 118 -19.31 -8.71 6.92
N ILE A 119 -19.49 -7.96 5.83
CA ILE A 119 -19.81 -8.54 4.51
C ILE A 119 -18.57 -8.45 3.61
N PRO A 120 -17.79 -9.54 3.45
CA PRO A 120 -16.63 -9.54 2.58
C PRO A 120 -17.02 -9.38 1.11
N TRP A 121 -16.08 -8.89 0.31
CA TRP A 121 -16.22 -8.91 -1.15
C TRP A 121 -16.17 -10.36 -1.64
N ASP A 122 -17.13 -10.72 -2.49
CA ASP A 122 -17.22 -12.04 -3.10
C ASP A 122 -17.19 -11.91 -4.61
N ARG A 123 -16.07 -12.31 -5.24
CA ARG A 123 -15.88 -12.21 -6.69
C ARG A 123 -16.88 -13.05 -7.50
N THR A 124 -17.45 -14.10 -6.89
CA THR A 124 -18.44 -14.96 -7.56
C THR A 124 -19.83 -14.33 -7.57
N ALA A 125 -20.10 -13.41 -6.64
CA ALA A 125 -21.38 -12.73 -6.54
C ALA A 125 -21.47 -11.50 -7.48
N PRO A 126 -22.67 -11.17 -7.98
CA PRO A 126 -22.90 -9.93 -8.71
C PRO A 126 -22.46 -8.71 -7.89
N GLN A 127 -21.81 -7.75 -8.53
CA GLN A 127 -21.28 -6.54 -7.88
C GLN A 127 -20.41 -6.85 -6.64
N LEU A 128 -19.69 -7.96 -6.66
CA LEU A 128 -18.83 -8.45 -5.58
C LEU A 128 -19.58 -8.70 -4.25
N GLY A 129 -20.87 -9.01 -4.32
CA GLY A 129 -21.72 -9.20 -3.14
C GLY A 129 -22.17 -7.91 -2.45
N CYS A 130 -22.10 -6.76 -3.13
CA CYS A 130 -22.52 -5.48 -2.59
C CYS A 130 -24.00 -5.50 -2.16
N PRO A 131 -24.33 -5.23 -0.87
CA PRO A 131 -25.71 -5.10 -0.45
C PRO A 131 -26.40 -3.94 -1.16
N ARG A 132 -27.69 -4.09 -1.50
CA ARG A 132 -28.46 -3.10 -2.29
C ARG A 132 -28.54 -1.70 -1.66
N HIS A 133 -28.43 -1.60 -0.33
CA HIS A 133 -28.48 -0.34 0.40
C HIS A 133 -27.10 0.33 0.54
N VAL A 134 -26.01 -0.34 0.15
CA VAL A 134 -24.67 0.23 0.18
C VAL A 134 -24.45 1.00 -1.12
N HIS A 135 -24.46 2.32 -1.02
CA HIS A 135 -24.13 3.18 -2.16
C HIS A 135 -22.63 3.17 -2.42
N THR A 136 -22.25 3.04 -3.69
CA THR A 136 -20.84 2.98 -4.11
C THR A 136 -20.49 4.10 -5.08
N ILE A 137 -19.23 4.53 -5.02
CA ILE A 137 -18.60 5.46 -5.95
C ILE A 137 -17.61 4.68 -6.79
N ARG A 138 -17.47 5.03 -8.07
CA ARG A 138 -16.54 4.39 -8.99
C ARG A 138 -15.23 5.17 -9.03
N LEU A 139 -14.16 4.59 -8.49
CA LEU A 139 -12.80 5.10 -8.65
C LEU A 139 -12.14 4.43 -9.85
N ASN A 140 -11.60 5.21 -10.80
CA ASN A 140 -10.87 4.66 -11.94
C ASN A 140 -9.58 4.01 -11.45
N ASP A 141 -9.38 2.72 -11.74
CA ASP A 141 -8.22 1.98 -11.26
C ASP A 141 -6.89 2.42 -11.88
N GLN A 142 -6.94 3.03 -13.07
CA GLN A 142 -5.75 3.55 -13.73
C GLN A 142 -5.09 4.67 -12.93
N LEU A 143 -5.79 5.32 -12.00
CA LEU A 143 -5.17 6.24 -11.04
C LEU A 143 -4.07 5.54 -10.22
N LEU A 144 -4.28 4.29 -9.83
CA LEU A 144 -3.28 3.50 -9.11
C LEU A 144 -2.20 3.02 -10.08
N ASP A 145 -2.60 2.34 -11.15
CA ASP A 145 -1.68 1.64 -12.05
C ASP A 145 -0.79 2.58 -12.88
N VAL A 146 -1.34 3.70 -13.35
CA VAL A 146 -0.64 4.65 -14.21
C VAL A 146 0.09 5.70 -13.39
N CYS A 147 -0.56 6.32 -12.40
CA CYS A 147 0.01 7.47 -11.69
C CYS A 147 0.96 7.07 -10.55
N ILE A 148 0.81 5.86 -9.98
CA ILE A 148 1.70 5.35 -8.92
C ILE A 148 2.54 4.20 -9.47
N GLY A 149 1.89 3.19 -10.01
CA GLY A 149 2.50 1.98 -10.56
C GLY A 149 1.65 0.74 -10.28
N ARG A 150 2.12 -0.42 -10.70
CA ARG A 150 1.49 -1.72 -10.44
C ARG A 150 2.20 -2.43 -9.30
N LEU A 151 1.48 -2.75 -8.24
CA LEU A 151 1.97 -3.56 -7.13
C LEU A 151 1.68 -5.03 -7.39
N ARG A 152 2.70 -5.88 -7.33
CA ARG A 152 2.54 -7.34 -7.33
C ARG A 152 2.87 -7.87 -5.93
N PRO A 153 1.85 -8.19 -5.12
CA PRO A 153 2.07 -8.73 -3.79
C PRO A 153 2.78 -10.08 -3.86
N HIS A 154 3.59 -10.36 -2.85
CA HIS A 154 4.25 -11.66 -2.68
C HIS A 154 4.06 -12.12 -1.23
N PRO A 155 3.75 -13.42 -0.99
CA PRO A 155 3.50 -13.98 0.35
C PRO A 155 4.64 -13.74 1.34
N PHE A 156 5.87 -14.07 0.93
CA PHE A 156 7.04 -14.07 1.80
C PHE A 156 8.02 -12.91 1.59
N HIS A 157 8.18 -12.43 0.35
CA HIS A 157 9.18 -11.41 -0.02
C HIS A 157 8.54 -10.04 -0.23
N ARG A 158 9.35 -8.98 -0.25
CA ARG A 158 8.89 -7.63 -0.59
C ARG A 158 8.14 -7.64 -1.93
N ALA A 159 7.01 -6.93 -1.99
CA ALA A 159 6.22 -6.79 -3.20
C ALA A 159 7.02 -6.11 -4.32
N MET A 160 6.79 -6.53 -5.56
CA MET A 160 7.41 -5.91 -6.73
C MET A 160 6.55 -4.74 -7.21
N VAL A 161 7.19 -3.60 -7.49
CA VAL A 161 6.51 -2.40 -7.98
C VAL A 161 6.99 -2.08 -9.38
N GLU A 162 6.10 -2.18 -10.37
CA GLU A 162 6.36 -1.80 -11.75
C GLU A 162 5.81 -0.40 -12.01
N ARG A 163 6.68 0.57 -12.33
CA ARG A 163 6.26 1.96 -12.58
C ARG A 163 6.55 2.39 -14.01
N TYR A 164 5.70 3.25 -14.55
CA TYR A 164 5.97 3.97 -15.81
C TYR A 164 6.81 5.23 -15.59
N MET A 165 6.87 5.73 -14.35
CA MET A 165 7.64 6.91 -13.95
C MET A 165 8.65 6.55 -12.85
N SER A 166 9.79 7.23 -12.83
CA SER A 166 10.82 7.07 -11.78
C SER A 166 10.32 7.56 -10.42
N LYS A 167 9.50 8.62 -10.40
CA LYS A 167 8.77 9.12 -9.24
C LYS A 167 7.26 9.01 -9.50
N PRO A 168 6.45 8.54 -8.54
CA PRO A 168 5.00 8.50 -8.72
C PRO A 168 4.42 9.92 -8.81
N LEU A 169 3.43 10.12 -9.68
CA LEU A 169 2.74 11.39 -9.84
C LEU A 169 1.74 11.66 -8.72
N LEU A 170 1.15 10.58 -8.19
CA LEU A 170 0.19 10.61 -7.09
C LEU A 170 0.70 9.71 -5.96
N ASN A 171 0.30 10.03 -4.74
CA ASN A 171 0.47 9.14 -3.58
C ASN A 171 -0.89 8.58 -3.15
N LEU A 172 -0.92 7.60 -2.24
CA LEU A 172 -2.17 6.99 -1.77
C LEU A 172 -3.09 8.00 -1.07
N ARG A 173 -2.53 9.05 -0.46
CA ARG A 173 -3.31 10.15 0.11
C ARG A 173 -4.06 10.94 -0.97
N ASP A 174 -3.42 11.22 -2.10
CA ASP A 174 -4.04 11.90 -3.24
C ASP A 174 -5.15 11.05 -3.86
N ILE A 175 -4.96 9.73 -3.96
CA ILE A 175 -6.00 8.81 -4.44
C ILE A 175 -7.24 8.85 -3.54
N GLY A 176 -7.04 8.80 -2.21
CA GLY A 176 -8.14 8.93 -1.26
C GLY A 176 -8.82 10.29 -1.30
N ALA A 177 -8.05 11.37 -1.46
CA ALA A 177 -8.59 12.72 -1.65
C ALA A 177 -9.43 12.80 -2.95
N TYR A 178 -8.97 12.20 -4.05
CA TYR A 178 -9.77 12.14 -5.27
C TYR A 178 -11.07 11.37 -5.05
N GLY A 179 -11.04 10.27 -4.30
CA GLY A 179 -12.25 9.55 -3.84
C GLY A 179 -13.22 10.44 -3.05
N MET A 180 -12.71 11.30 -2.17
CA MET A 180 -13.50 12.31 -1.44
C MET A 180 -14.11 13.36 -2.38
N ALA A 181 -13.34 13.84 -3.36
CA ALA A 181 -13.82 14.80 -4.36
C ALA A 181 -14.95 14.23 -5.24
N LEU A 182 -14.90 12.92 -5.56
CA LEU A 182 -16.00 12.20 -6.23
C LEU A 182 -17.32 12.24 -5.44
N LEU A 183 -17.25 12.42 -4.12
CA LEU A 183 -18.41 12.58 -3.25
C LEU A 183 -18.84 14.06 -3.06
N GLY A 184 -18.10 15.01 -3.65
CA GLY A 184 -18.30 16.45 -3.45
C GLY A 184 -17.75 16.98 -2.13
N LEU A 185 -16.84 16.23 -1.47
CA LEU A 185 -16.18 16.71 -0.27
C LEU A 185 -14.99 17.62 -0.61
N PRO A 186 -14.73 18.67 0.19
CA PRO A 186 -13.61 19.57 -0.05
C PRO A 186 -12.28 18.85 0.19
N ILE A 187 -11.31 19.09 -0.68
CA ILE A 187 -9.98 18.47 -0.60
C ILE A 187 -8.86 19.49 -0.78
N LYS A 188 -7.67 19.10 -0.33
CA LYS A 188 -6.43 19.88 -0.50
C LYS A 188 -5.37 18.94 -1.06
N SER A 189 -5.14 18.98 -2.38
CA SER A 189 -4.04 18.27 -3.03
C SER A 189 -3.57 19.06 -4.25
N SER A 190 -2.34 19.58 -4.18
CA SER A 190 -1.70 20.27 -5.30
C SER A 190 -1.47 19.33 -6.49
N ASN A 191 -1.14 18.06 -6.24
CA ASN A 191 -0.88 17.07 -7.29
C ASN A 191 -2.13 16.79 -8.13
N LEU A 192 -3.31 16.71 -7.51
CA LEU A 192 -4.57 16.54 -8.23
C LEU A 192 -4.91 17.75 -9.11
N HIS A 193 -4.63 18.98 -8.64
CA HIS A 193 -4.78 20.19 -9.47
C HIS A 193 -3.77 20.24 -10.61
N HIS A 194 -2.51 19.87 -10.34
CA HIS A 194 -1.43 19.87 -11.34
C HIS A 194 -1.74 18.91 -12.50
N LEU A 195 -2.25 17.70 -12.19
CA LEU A 195 -2.71 16.74 -13.19
C LEU A 195 -4.09 17.06 -13.77
N ARG A 196 -4.70 18.20 -13.39
CA ARG A 196 -6.05 18.63 -13.80
C ARG A 196 -7.14 17.59 -13.54
N LEU A 197 -6.95 16.74 -12.53
CA LEU A 197 -7.95 15.76 -12.08
C LEU A 197 -9.05 16.41 -11.26
N ILE A 198 -8.81 17.60 -10.73
CA ILE A 198 -9.81 18.44 -10.09
C ILE A 198 -9.78 19.85 -10.66
N ASP A 199 -10.95 20.46 -10.80
CA ASP A 199 -11.06 21.87 -11.21
C ASP A 199 -10.79 22.84 -10.05
N ALA A 200 -10.85 24.14 -10.35
CA ALA A 200 -10.67 25.20 -9.35
C ALA A 200 -11.76 25.19 -8.25
N TYR A 201 -12.87 24.49 -8.47
CA TYR A 201 -13.99 24.34 -7.54
C TYR A 201 -13.97 22.97 -6.83
N ASN A 202 -12.84 22.25 -6.84
CA ASN A 202 -12.67 20.90 -6.29
C ASN A 202 -13.62 19.84 -6.89
N ARG A 203 -14.13 20.05 -8.10
CA ARG A 203 -14.95 19.06 -8.79
C ARG A 203 -14.04 18.07 -9.52
N PRO A 204 -14.30 16.76 -9.40
CA PRO A 204 -13.52 15.73 -10.08
C PRO A 204 -13.71 15.81 -11.59
N LYS A 205 -12.62 15.66 -12.33
CA LYS A 205 -12.60 15.52 -13.79
C LYS A 205 -12.22 14.08 -14.15
N PRO A 206 -12.72 13.54 -15.27
CA PRO A 206 -12.32 12.21 -15.71
C PRO A 206 -10.80 12.13 -15.90
N LEU A 207 -10.22 10.99 -15.52
CA LEU A 207 -8.81 10.71 -15.73
C LEU A 207 -8.49 10.77 -17.23
N PRO A 208 -7.49 11.56 -17.68
CA PRO A 208 -7.01 11.50 -19.06
C PRO A 208 -6.56 10.09 -19.42
N ASP A 209 -6.51 9.77 -20.71
CA ASP A 209 -6.02 8.45 -21.12
C ASP A 209 -4.56 8.24 -20.70
N THR A 210 -4.14 6.98 -20.61
CA THR A 210 -2.77 6.64 -20.20
C THR A 210 -1.72 7.32 -21.08
N TYR A 211 -2.00 7.45 -22.38
CA TYR A 211 -1.07 8.07 -23.34
C TYR A 211 -0.88 9.57 -23.05
N THR A 212 -1.97 10.33 -22.83
CA THR A 212 -1.92 11.75 -22.48
C THR A 212 -1.17 11.97 -21.17
N ILE A 213 -1.39 11.14 -20.15
CA ILE A 213 -0.68 11.26 -18.88
C ILE A 213 0.83 11.06 -19.10
N LEU A 214 1.23 10.00 -19.81
CA LEU A 214 2.64 9.72 -20.05
C LEU A 214 3.30 10.76 -20.96
N ALA A 215 2.58 11.29 -21.95
CA ALA A 215 3.04 12.36 -22.82
C ALA A 215 3.20 13.70 -22.06
N PHE A 216 2.28 14.00 -21.13
CA PHE A 216 2.41 15.16 -20.26
C PHE A 216 3.66 15.07 -19.37
N VAL A 217 3.92 13.89 -18.80
CA VAL A 217 5.09 13.65 -17.95
C VAL A 217 6.40 13.70 -18.74
N SER A 218 6.43 13.19 -19.98
CA SER A 218 7.63 13.27 -20.81
C SER A 218 8.01 14.70 -21.17
N GLN A 219 7.04 15.61 -21.19
CA GLN A 219 7.26 17.04 -21.46
C GLN A 219 7.63 17.85 -20.22
N SER A 220 7.18 17.44 -19.02
CA SER A 220 7.40 18.23 -17.79
C SER A 220 8.83 18.13 -17.26
N SER A 221 9.55 17.04 -17.56
CA SER A 221 10.96 16.91 -17.19
C SER A 221 11.68 15.79 -17.95
N THR A 222 12.95 16.05 -18.26
CA THR A 222 13.83 15.06 -18.88
C THR A 222 14.09 13.91 -17.88
N ASN A 223 13.88 12.66 -18.31
CA ASN A 223 14.14 11.41 -17.54
C ASN A 223 13.15 11.02 -16.43
N GLN A 224 11.91 11.54 -16.43
CA GLN A 224 10.90 11.03 -15.50
C GLN A 224 10.30 9.68 -15.89
N LEU A 225 10.29 9.31 -17.17
CA LEU A 225 9.74 8.02 -17.62
C LEU A 225 10.75 6.87 -17.46
N THR A 226 10.27 5.73 -16.98
CA THR A 226 11.03 4.47 -16.98
C THR A 226 11.04 3.85 -18.39
N LEU A 227 11.86 2.83 -18.60
CA LEU A 227 11.83 2.03 -19.83
C LEU A 227 10.42 1.48 -20.14
N ALA A 228 9.67 1.08 -19.10
CA ALA A 228 8.29 0.65 -19.26
C ALA A 228 7.37 1.79 -19.71
N GLY A 229 7.56 3.00 -19.19
CA GLY A 229 6.83 4.20 -19.59
C GLY A 229 7.06 4.57 -21.06
N TRP A 230 8.32 4.59 -21.50
CA TRP A 230 8.66 4.84 -22.90
C TRP A 230 8.09 3.79 -23.86
N LYS A 231 8.20 2.50 -23.49
CA LYS A 231 7.58 1.41 -24.26
C LYS A 231 6.06 1.57 -24.35
N ARG A 232 5.40 2.00 -23.26
CA ARG A 232 3.95 2.22 -23.21
C ARG A 232 3.50 3.38 -24.10
N LEU A 233 4.35 4.39 -24.30
CA LEU A 233 4.13 5.47 -25.29
C LEU A 233 4.34 5.04 -26.75
N GLY A 234 4.75 3.79 -27.00
CA GLY A 234 5.04 3.32 -28.35
C GLY A 234 6.34 3.89 -28.93
N ILE A 235 7.21 4.47 -28.10
CA ILE A 235 8.52 4.96 -28.50
C ILE A 235 9.51 3.80 -28.27
N PRO A 236 9.96 3.09 -29.32
CA PRO A 236 10.94 2.03 -29.16
C PRO A 236 12.27 2.65 -28.74
N LEU A 237 12.61 2.53 -27.46
CA LEU A 237 13.98 2.78 -27.03
C LEU A 237 14.84 1.60 -27.47
N THR A 238 15.46 1.72 -28.64
CA THR A 238 16.64 0.92 -28.97
C THR A 238 17.65 1.19 -27.86
N HIS A 239 17.98 0.15 -27.08
CA HIS A 239 18.77 0.19 -25.84
C HIS A 239 19.53 1.51 -25.61
N PRO A 240 19.20 2.29 -24.56
CA PRO A 240 19.96 3.51 -24.32
C PRO A 240 21.39 3.11 -23.97
N LYS A 241 22.33 3.39 -24.89
CA LYS A 241 23.61 3.93 -24.43
C LYS A 241 23.23 5.10 -23.52
N PRO A 242 23.76 5.18 -22.27
CA PRO A 242 23.41 6.26 -21.36
C PRO A 242 23.50 7.58 -22.11
N PHE A 243 22.35 8.23 -22.28
CA PHE A 243 22.18 9.36 -23.17
C PHE A 243 22.83 10.57 -22.49
N GLU A 244 24.05 10.92 -22.89
CA GLU A 244 24.70 12.19 -22.54
C GLU A 244 24.19 13.35 -23.42
N GLY A 245 23.20 13.11 -24.29
CA GLY A 245 22.67 14.08 -25.25
C GLY A 245 21.49 14.90 -24.73
N GLN A 246 21.55 16.20 -25.01
CA GLN A 246 20.52 17.23 -24.80
C GLN A 246 19.17 16.78 -25.42
N ALA A 247 18.07 16.92 -24.67
CA ALA A 247 16.75 16.45 -25.09
C ALA A 247 16.25 17.21 -26.33
N MET A 248 16.09 16.50 -27.45
CA MET A 248 15.38 17.06 -28.60
C MET A 248 13.86 16.93 -28.38
N LEU A 249 13.18 18.07 -28.40
CA LEU A 249 11.72 18.19 -28.40
C LEU A 249 11.16 17.49 -29.64
N VAL A 250 10.56 16.30 -29.47
CA VAL A 250 9.73 15.69 -30.51
C VAL A 250 8.31 16.22 -30.34
N ILE A 251 8.00 17.29 -31.08
CA ILE A 251 6.61 17.75 -31.24
C ILE A 251 5.98 16.89 -32.35
N PRO A 252 4.88 16.15 -32.07
CA PRO A 252 4.14 15.43 -33.11
C PRO A 252 3.70 16.42 -34.21
N LYS A 253 3.88 16.05 -35.48
CA LYS A 253 3.59 16.95 -36.62
C LYS A 253 2.14 17.43 -36.64
N GLU A 254 1.21 16.68 -36.02
CA GLU A 254 -0.19 17.07 -35.92
C GLU A 254 -0.44 18.23 -34.94
N LEU A 255 0.50 18.51 -34.01
CA LEU A 255 0.43 19.60 -33.03
C LEU A 255 1.16 20.88 -33.48
N ILE A 256 1.90 20.84 -34.59
CA ILE A 256 2.71 21.97 -35.09
C ILE A 256 1.85 23.05 -35.80
N GLY A 257 0.57 22.78 -36.07
CA GLY A 257 -0.27 23.66 -36.89
C GLY A 257 -1.23 24.63 -36.18
N THR A 258 -1.28 24.70 -34.84
CA THR A 258 -2.31 25.54 -34.15
C THR A 258 -1.78 26.52 -33.11
N VAL A 259 -0.49 26.47 -32.74
CA VAL A 259 0.04 27.29 -31.63
C VAL A 259 0.89 28.47 -32.08
N LEU A 260 1.27 28.56 -33.36
CA LEU A 260 2.20 29.61 -33.84
C LEU A 260 1.56 30.86 -34.46
N ASP A 261 0.22 30.98 -34.45
CA ASP A 261 -0.47 32.14 -35.05
C ASP A 261 -0.96 33.21 -34.05
N ILE A 262 -0.64 33.10 -32.75
CA ILE A 262 -1.23 34.04 -31.74
C ILE A 262 -0.27 35.13 -31.24
N GLU A 263 1.06 35.05 -31.40
CA GLU A 263 1.94 36.02 -30.70
C GLU A 263 3.23 36.46 -31.40
N ILE A 264 3.23 36.55 -32.74
CA ILE A 264 4.29 37.25 -33.47
C ILE A 264 3.67 38.21 -34.48
N GLY A 265 3.15 39.33 -33.99
CA GLY A 265 2.61 40.35 -34.87
C GLY A 265 1.88 41.46 -34.15
N LEU A 266 2.52 42.12 -33.18
CA LEU A 266 2.06 43.41 -32.64
C LEU A 266 3.16 44.08 -31.79
N GLN A 267 4.20 44.58 -32.43
CA GLN A 267 4.99 45.71 -31.88
C GLN A 267 5.74 46.41 -33.01
N GLY A 268 5.03 47.33 -33.66
CA GLY A 268 5.60 48.35 -34.51
C GLY A 268 6.11 49.54 -33.69
N ASP A 269 7.28 50.02 -34.09
CA ASP A 269 7.71 51.41 -34.19
C ASP A 269 7.63 52.33 -32.97
N LYS A 270 8.79 52.55 -32.33
CA LYS A 270 9.17 53.85 -31.77
C LYS A 270 10.61 54.22 -32.15
N PRO A 271 10.86 55.44 -32.64
CA PRO A 271 12.18 55.86 -33.11
C PRO A 271 13.10 56.32 -31.98
N ILE A 272 14.39 56.05 -32.19
CA ILE A 272 15.53 56.42 -31.34
C ILE A 272 15.78 57.93 -31.46
N VAL A 273 15.77 58.63 -30.33
CA VAL A 273 16.26 60.02 -30.22
C VAL A 273 17.68 59.99 -29.66
N ARG A 274 18.62 60.51 -30.45
CA ARG A 274 19.98 60.89 -30.05
C ARG A 274 19.94 62.11 -29.14
N THR A 275 20.77 62.14 -28.11
CA THR A 275 21.25 63.40 -27.53
C THR A 275 22.73 63.28 -27.23
N GLU A 276 23.49 64.23 -27.77
CA GLU A 276 24.93 64.44 -27.65
C GLU A 276 25.26 65.26 -26.39
N ASP A 277 26.52 65.12 -25.96
CA ASP A 277 27.43 66.11 -25.36
C ASP A 277 27.04 66.92 -24.11
N SER A 278 27.88 66.82 -23.06
CA SER A 278 28.81 67.90 -22.63
C SER A 278 29.41 67.66 -21.22
N ASP A 279 30.74 67.49 -21.21
CA ASP A 279 31.83 67.69 -20.22
C ASP A 279 31.72 68.91 -19.24
N PRO A 280 32.71 69.24 -18.35
CA PRO A 280 33.73 68.45 -17.59
C PRO A 280 34.11 69.02 -16.16
N LEU A 281 35.16 68.44 -15.52
CA LEU A 281 36.07 68.99 -14.45
C LEU A 281 35.46 69.22 -13.04
N LEU A 282 36.10 69.06 -11.87
CA LEU A 282 37.42 68.79 -11.26
C LEU A 282 37.10 68.14 -9.88
N ASP A 283 37.92 67.33 -9.22
CA ASP A 283 38.99 67.81 -8.33
C ASP A 283 39.78 66.65 -7.69
N GLN A 284 40.98 66.97 -7.21
CA GLN A 284 42.15 66.14 -6.93
C GLN A 284 42.21 65.52 -5.50
N GLY A 285 43.15 64.59 -5.30
CA GLY A 285 43.63 64.15 -3.97
C GLY A 285 44.32 62.77 -3.99
N ILE A 286 45.52 62.62 -4.53
CA ILE A 286 46.84 62.54 -3.82
C ILE A 286 47.14 61.17 -3.15
N ALA A 287 48.10 60.46 -3.78
CA ALA A 287 49.27 59.69 -3.25
C ALA A 287 49.05 58.53 -2.22
N ASP A 288 49.80 57.42 -2.17
CA ASP A 288 51.02 56.91 -2.82
C ASP A 288 51.19 55.39 -2.42
N PRO A 289 52.26 54.63 -2.77
CA PRO A 289 52.16 53.22 -3.15
C PRO A 289 53.10 52.29 -2.33
N THR A 290 52.98 50.97 -2.56
CA THR A 290 54.08 49.97 -2.43
C THR A 290 53.57 48.68 -3.09
N ALA A 291 54.00 48.27 -4.28
CA ALA A 291 55.31 47.77 -4.76
C ALA A 291 55.64 46.32 -4.33
N GLY A 292 55.74 45.43 -5.34
CA GLY A 292 56.24 44.03 -5.27
C GLY A 292 55.51 43.09 -6.24
N VAL A 293 55.72 43.09 -7.58
CA VAL A 293 56.84 42.51 -8.38
C VAL A 293 56.67 40.99 -8.70
N ILE A 294 56.33 40.72 -9.99
CA ILE A 294 56.69 39.61 -10.92
C ILE A 294 56.12 38.20 -10.59
N ASP A 295 55.43 37.44 -11.46
CA ASP A 295 55.80 37.03 -12.83
C ASP A 295 54.61 36.62 -13.74
N GLN A 296 54.92 36.56 -15.03
CA GLN A 296 54.08 36.42 -16.22
C GLN A 296 53.52 35.00 -16.47
N GLY A 297 52.39 34.92 -17.16
CA GLY A 297 51.82 33.65 -17.64
C GLY A 297 50.56 33.83 -18.49
N ILE A 298 50.77 34.26 -19.73
CA ILE A 298 49.85 34.41 -20.86
C ILE A 298 48.79 33.28 -20.97
N ALA A 299 47.49 33.64 -20.94
CA ALA A 299 46.49 33.33 -21.98
C ALA A 299 45.06 33.65 -21.48
N ASP A 300 44.41 34.60 -22.16
CA ASP A 300 42.98 34.92 -22.13
C ASP A 300 42.58 35.24 -23.59
N PRO A 301 41.30 35.35 -24.00
CA PRO A 301 40.07 34.83 -23.39
C PRO A 301 39.11 34.24 -24.46
N ILE A 302 37.93 33.77 -24.05
CA ILE A 302 36.58 34.08 -24.60
C ILE A 302 35.57 33.21 -23.84
N ALA A 303 34.90 33.80 -22.86
CA ALA A 303 33.62 33.33 -22.35
C ALA A 303 32.87 34.55 -21.79
N GLY A 304 32.20 35.26 -22.71
CA GLY A 304 31.30 36.35 -22.38
C GLY A 304 29.86 35.91 -22.56
N VAL A 305 29.03 36.31 -21.60
CA VAL A 305 27.59 36.59 -21.73
C VAL A 305 26.68 35.36 -21.73
N ILE A 306 26.06 35.10 -20.58
CA ILE A 306 24.59 35.08 -20.38
C ILE A 306 24.33 35.17 -18.87
N GLY A 307 23.52 36.15 -18.47
CA GLY A 307 23.22 36.49 -17.09
C GLY A 307 22.42 35.40 -16.37
N SER A 308 22.85 35.11 -15.15
CA SER A 308 22.06 34.38 -14.17
C SER A 308 20.94 35.28 -13.65
N PHE A 309 19.68 34.89 -13.92
CA PHE A 309 18.53 35.39 -13.17
C PHE A 309 18.54 34.70 -11.81
N GLU A 310 19.05 35.41 -10.80
CA GLU A 310 18.88 35.10 -9.39
C GLU A 310 17.45 35.51 -9.01
N LEU A 311 16.61 34.54 -8.64
CA LEU A 311 15.29 34.83 -8.09
C LEU A 311 15.45 35.09 -6.60
N ASP A 312 15.19 36.34 -6.21
CA ASP A 312 15.03 36.81 -4.84
C ASP A 312 14.10 35.88 -4.03
N GLU A 313 14.68 35.13 -3.10
CA GLU A 313 13.94 34.61 -1.95
C GLU A 313 13.71 35.77 -0.98
N THR A 314 12.51 36.35 -1.02
CA THR A 314 12.07 37.30 0.01
C THR A 314 12.00 36.59 1.36
N SER A 315 13.00 36.88 2.19
CA SER A 315 13.08 36.58 3.61
C SER A 315 11.96 37.30 4.39
N PHE A 316 11.07 36.55 5.03
CA PHE A 316 10.23 37.07 6.10
C PHE A 316 10.97 36.94 7.44
N SER A 317 11.47 38.05 7.95
CA SER A 317 11.95 38.19 9.34
C SER A 317 10.76 38.24 10.30
N PRO A 318 10.76 37.48 11.42
CA PRO A 318 9.75 37.65 12.46
C PRO A 318 10.12 38.85 13.34
N LEU A 319 9.17 39.79 13.46
CA LEU A 319 9.23 40.96 14.31
C LEU A 319 9.55 40.60 15.77
N GLU A 320 10.52 41.32 16.33
CA GLU A 320 10.87 41.37 17.74
C GLU A 320 9.65 41.75 18.60
N ARG A 321 9.30 40.89 19.56
CA ARG A 321 8.41 41.26 20.67
C ARG A 321 9.25 41.84 21.80
N THR A 322 9.16 43.14 21.95
CA THR A 322 9.60 43.90 23.11
C THR A 322 8.90 43.40 24.38
N LYS A 323 9.70 43.16 25.42
CA LYS A 323 9.26 42.90 26.79
C LYS A 323 8.84 44.23 27.41
N THR A 324 7.55 44.37 27.72
CA THR A 324 7.06 45.40 28.64
C THR A 324 6.83 44.75 29.99
N VAL A 325 7.71 45.10 30.93
CA VAL A 325 7.51 44.96 32.37
C VAL A 325 6.51 46.03 32.78
N VAL A 326 5.38 45.63 33.36
CA VAL A 326 4.48 46.52 34.10
C VAL A 326 4.04 45.81 35.37
N ASP A 327 4.21 46.54 36.46
CA ASP A 327 4.06 46.13 37.86
C ASP A 327 2.65 45.70 38.27
N GLN A 328 2.65 44.85 39.31
CA GLN A 328 1.49 44.55 40.14
C GLN A 328 0.89 45.82 40.77
N PRO A 329 -0.39 45.75 41.16
CA PRO A 329 -0.63 45.91 42.59
C PRO A 329 -1.45 44.77 43.19
N THR A 330 -1.08 44.48 44.44
CA THR A 330 -1.69 43.56 45.38
C THR A 330 -3.02 44.11 45.92
N SER A 331 -4.03 43.25 46.01
CA SER A 331 -5.03 43.31 47.08
C SER A 331 -5.75 41.96 47.17
N GLY A 332 -5.57 41.27 48.29
CA GLY A 332 -6.25 40.01 48.58
C GLY A 332 -7.70 40.22 49.00
N SER A 333 -8.49 39.15 48.86
CA SER A 333 -9.64 38.90 49.72
C SER A 333 -10.05 37.43 49.59
N HIS A 334 -10.25 36.80 50.75
CA HIS A 334 -10.85 35.50 50.97
C HIS A 334 -12.13 35.26 50.15
N GLY A 335 -12.34 34.00 49.76
CA GLY A 335 -13.60 33.55 49.16
C GLY A 335 -13.54 32.07 48.82
N ASP A 336 -13.96 31.26 49.77
CA ASP A 336 -14.20 29.82 49.74
C ASP A 336 -15.23 29.40 48.66
N HIS A 337 -15.30 28.08 48.40
CA HIS A 337 -16.31 27.30 47.66
C HIS A 337 -15.95 26.76 46.27
N GLY A 338 -15.95 25.43 46.18
CA GLY A 338 -16.87 24.75 45.26
C GLY A 338 -16.26 24.01 44.08
N ASN A 339 -15.74 22.81 44.33
CA ASN A 339 -15.50 21.79 43.31
C ASN A 339 -16.84 21.34 42.68
N LEU A 340 -16.98 21.48 41.36
CA LEU A 340 -18.02 20.81 40.56
C LEU A 340 -17.37 20.00 39.43
N PRO A 341 -17.71 18.71 39.26
CA PRO A 341 -17.19 17.87 38.18
C PRO A 341 -18.01 18.00 36.89
N ILE A 342 -17.29 17.94 35.77
CA ILE A 342 -17.79 17.99 34.40
C ILE A 342 -18.47 16.66 34.04
N HIS A 343 -19.71 16.75 33.57
CA HIS A 343 -20.52 15.70 32.97
C HIS A 343 -19.81 15.01 31.79
N ARG A 344 -19.79 13.67 31.79
CA ARG A 344 -19.57 12.83 30.60
C ARG A 344 -20.84 12.04 30.31
N GLU A 345 -21.29 12.13 29.07
CA GLU A 345 -22.54 11.55 28.56
C GLU A 345 -22.45 10.04 28.40
N SER A 346 -23.62 9.42 28.57
CA SER A 346 -23.93 8.01 28.71
C SER A 346 -23.84 7.23 27.39
N THR A 347 -23.34 5.98 27.47
CA THR A 347 -23.53 4.95 26.44
C THR A 347 -24.43 3.85 26.98
N THR A 348 -25.56 3.64 26.31
CA THR A 348 -26.59 2.63 26.61
C THR A 348 -26.11 1.22 26.28
N THR A 349 -26.15 0.29 27.23
CA THR A 349 -26.05 -1.16 27.00
C THR A 349 -27.37 -1.83 27.36
N VAL A 350 -27.95 -2.56 26.40
CA VAL A 350 -29.18 -3.36 26.57
C VAL A 350 -28.81 -4.79 26.98
N SER A 351 -29.42 -5.24 28.07
CA SER A 351 -29.38 -6.59 28.64
C SER A 351 -30.15 -7.61 27.78
N ALA A 352 -29.70 -8.87 27.81
CA ALA A 352 -30.48 -10.03 27.41
C ALA A 352 -30.45 -11.08 28.53
N ASN A 353 -31.62 -11.46 29.05
CA ASN A 353 -31.80 -12.53 30.02
C ASN A 353 -32.79 -13.58 29.48
N ALA A 354 -32.38 -14.84 29.64
CA ALA A 354 -33.12 -16.05 30.02
C ALA A 354 -34.40 -16.52 29.27
N ILE A 355 -34.30 -17.75 28.73
CA ILE A 355 -35.28 -18.88 28.75
C ILE A 355 -34.40 -20.15 28.72
N SER A 356 -34.20 -20.96 29.78
CA SER A 356 -35.05 -21.89 30.57
C SER A 356 -35.57 -23.14 29.83
N GLU A 357 -34.84 -24.24 30.05
CA GLU A 357 -35.24 -25.64 30.37
C GLU A 357 -36.27 -26.44 29.54
N CYS A 358 -35.83 -27.64 29.10
CA CYS A 358 -36.53 -28.92 29.32
C CYS A 358 -35.60 -30.13 29.02
N SER A 359 -35.27 -30.90 30.09
CA SER A 359 -35.24 -32.37 30.28
C SER A 359 -34.99 -33.34 29.09
N ALA A 360 -34.41 -34.54 29.19
CA ALA A 360 -33.77 -35.33 30.26
C ALA A 360 -33.29 -36.69 29.67
N GLU A 361 -32.28 -37.29 30.32
CA GLU A 361 -32.07 -38.73 30.60
C GLU A 361 -31.67 -39.80 29.55
N HIS A 362 -30.92 -40.78 30.10
CA HIS A 362 -30.26 -42.01 29.59
C HIS A 362 -28.75 -41.84 29.32
N GLY A 363 -27.79 -42.44 30.06
CA GLY A 363 -27.83 -43.52 31.04
C GLY A 363 -26.90 -44.68 30.59
N GLY A 364 -25.87 -44.99 31.39
CA GLY A 364 -25.03 -46.19 31.29
C GLY A 364 -23.69 -45.97 30.57
N GLY A 365 -22.50 -46.25 31.09
CA GLY A 365 -22.11 -47.09 32.23
C GLY A 365 -21.33 -48.31 31.74
N GLY A 366 -20.02 -48.38 32.05
CA GLY A 366 -19.36 -49.65 32.35
C GLY A 366 -18.32 -50.23 31.37
N ASN A 367 -17.07 -50.19 31.85
CA ASN A 367 -16.11 -51.29 31.95
C ASN A 367 -15.14 -51.68 30.82
N ALA A 368 -13.97 -52.03 31.32
CA ALA A 368 -12.71 -52.38 30.69
C ALA A 368 -12.48 -53.90 30.61
N ASP A 369 -11.42 -54.25 29.87
CA ASP A 369 -10.57 -55.45 29.93
C ASP A 369 -11.14 -56.84 29.59
N SER A 370 -10.63 -57.46 28.52
CA SER A 370 -9.79 -58.69 28.59
C SER A 370 -9.58 -59.38 27.23
N LEU A 371 -8.30 -59.48 26.84
CA LEU A 371 -7.50 -60.62 26.36
C LEU A 371 -8.10 -61.86 25.64
N ILE A 372 -7.22 -62.39 24.75
CA ILE A 372 -6.94 -63.77 24.31
C ILE A 372 -7.25 -64.11 22.84
N ALA A 373 -6.18 -64.60 22.20
CA ALA A 373 -6.00 -65.06 20.82
C ALA A 373 -6.51 -66.48 20.54
N THR A 374 -6.79 -66.82 19.28
CA THR A 374 -6.36 -68.08 18.64
C THR A 374 -6.47 -68.01 17.09
N MET A 375 -5.43 -68.49 16.41
CA MET A 375 -5.32 -68.92 14.99
C MET A 375 -6.11 -70.26 14.76
N PRO A 376 -6.16 -70.95 13.57
CA PRO A 376 -5.18 -70.98 12.46
C PRO A 376 -5.65 -71.31 11.00
N THR A 377 -4.64 -71.37 10.10
CA THR A 377 -4.45 -72.23 8.88
C THR A 377 -5.35 -71.98 7.65
N GLU A 378 -4.93 -72.07 6.38
CA GLU A 378 -3.90 -72.90 5.70
C GLU A 378 -3.66 -72.36 4.26
N ASP A 379 -2.41 -72.45 3.75
CA ASP A 379 -1.95 -72.98 2.44
C ASP A 379 -2.59 -72.55 1.10
N GLN A 380 -1.90 -72.35 -0.05
CA GLN A 380 -0.72 -73.03 -0.62
C GLN A 380 -0.26 -72.34 -1.94
N ASN A 381 1.07 -72.31 -2.21
CA ASN A 381 1.77 -72.63 -3.49
C ASN A 381 1.44 -71.88 -4.83
N SER A 382 2.35 -71.53 -5.76
CA SER A 382 3.71 -71.97 -6.09
C SER A 382 4.50 -70.95 -6.96
N GLU A 383 5.83 -71.09 -6.90
CA GLU A 383 6.94 -70.65 -7.76
C GLU A 383 6.71 -70.71 -9.30
N ALA A 384 7.11 -69.69 -10.08
CA ALA A 384 8.44 -69.37 -10.68
C ALA A 384 8.73 -70.05 -12.03
N HIS A 385 9.02 -69.26 -13.08
CA HIS A 385 10.07 -69.52 -14.08
C HIS A 385 10.31 -68.32 -15.02
N ALA A 386 11.52 -68.32 -15.60
CA ALA A 386 12.24 -67.20 -16.18
C ALA A 386 11.96 -66.89 -17.66
N ALA A 387 12.52 -65.75 -18.09
CA ALA A 387 12.77 -65.15 -19.43
C ALA A 387 13.13 -66.13 -20.59
N PRO A 388 13.25 -65.74 -21.89
CA PRO A 388 13.60 -64.39 -22.42
C PRO A 388 13.02 -63.97 -23.82
N ALA A 389 13.38 -62.72 -24.19
CA ALA A 389 13.64 -62.12 -25.53
C ALA A 389 12.86 -62.54 -26.79
N ASP A 390 12.26 -61.56 -27.49
CA ASP A 390 12.64 -61.15 -28.86
C ASP A 390 11.78 -59.98 -29.38
N ASP A 391 12.47 -59.00 -30.00
CA ASP A 391 12.01 -57.94 -30.93
C ASP A 391 11.90 -58.56 -32.36
N PRO A 392 11.54 -57.92 -33.50
CA PRO A 392 10.92 -56.61 -33.76
C PRO A 392 9.81 -56.59 -34.85
N THR A 393 9.30 -55.39 -35.11
CA THR A 393 8.89 -54.83 -36.42
C THR A 393 7.43 -54.99 -36.95
N ARG A 394 6.88 -53.82 -37.33
CA ARG A 394 6.11 -53.53 -38.58
C ARG A 394 4.60 -53.26 -38.44
N ALA A 395 4.27 -51.95 -38.32
CA ALA A 395 3.34 -51.09 -39.11
C ALA A 395 2.13 -51.70 -39.89
N PRO A 396 1.14 -50.89 -40.37
CA PRO A 396 0.56 -49.61 -39.91
C PRO A 396 -0.99 -49.55 -40.03
N ALA A 397 -1.54 -48.35 -39.76
CA ALA A 397 -2.77 -47.76 -40.31
C ALA A 397 -4.14 -48.29 -39.81
N ALA A 398 -4.80 -47.48 -38.97
CA ALA A 398 -6.25 -47.49 -38.81
C ALA A 398 -6.79 -46.06 -38.85
N GLU A 399 -7.79 -45.89 -39.70
CA GLU A 399 -8.47 -44.66 -40.12
C GLU A 399 -9.21 -43.98 -38.95
N LEU A 400 -9.13 -42.65 -38.90
CA LEU A 400 -9.98 -41.79 -38.08
C LEU A 400 -11.20 -41.37 -38.91
N PRO A 401 -12.44 -41.58 -38.46
CA PRO A 401 -13.61 -41.02 -39.12
C PRO A 401 -13.85 -39.57 -38.71
N SER A 402 -14.12 -38.77 -39.74
CA SER A 402 -14.47 -37.34 -39.73
C SER A 402 -15.58 -36.99 -38.74
N ALA A 403 -15.33 -35.96 -37.92
CA ALA A 403 -16.35 -35.29 -37.13
C ALA A 403 -17.23 -34.41 -38.03
N GLN A 404 -18.54 -34.63 -37.90
CA GLN A 404 -19.61 -34.00 -38.63
C GLN A 404 -19.98 -32.66 -37.96
N GLU A 405 -19.93 -31.56 -38.71
CA GLU A 405 -20.37 -30.24 -38.27
C GLU A 405 -21.89 -30.21 -37.97
N PRO A 406 -22.34 -29.63 -36.85
CA PRO A 406 -23.75 -29.35 -36.63
C PRO A 406 -24.21 -28.06 -37.35
N PRO A 407 -25.43 -28.02 -37.90
CA PRO A 407 -25.94 -26.89 -38.67
C PRO A 407 -26.28 -25.65 -37.80
N PRO A 408 -26.25 -24.44 -38.39
CA PRO A 408 -26.41 -23.19 -37.65
C PRO A 408 -27.85 -22.97 -37.16
N SER A 409 -27.94 -22.61 -35.88
CA SER A 409 -29.18 -22.24 -35.21
C SER A 409 -29.74 -20.92 -35.75
N LYS A 410 -31.04 -20.94 -36.06
CA LYS A 410 -31.84 -19.82 -36.51
C LYS A 410 -31.95 -18.74 -35.43
N GLN A 411 -31.52 -17.51 -35.75
CA GLN A 411 -31.85 -16.31 -34.98
C GLN A 411 -33.35 -15.97 -35.13
N PRO A 412 -34.08 -15.68 -34.04
CA PRO A 412 -35.37 -15.02 -34.14
C PRO A 412 -35.21 -13.49 -34.20
N ALA A 413 -35.98 -12.91 -35.11
CA ALA A 413 -36.04 -11.51 -35.47
C ALA A 413 -36.44 -10.59 -34.32
N ALA A 414 -35.82 -9.40 -34.30
CA ALA A 414 -36.15 -8.29 -33.43
C ALA A 414 -37.53 -7.70 -33.81
N ALA A 415 -38.49 -7.77 -32.89
CA ALA A 415 -39.74 -7.02 -32.96
C ALA A 415 -39.61 -5.75 -32.11
N ASN A 416 -39.80 -4.61 -32.76
CA ASN A 416 -39.67 -3.27 -32.20
C ASN A 416 -41.04 -2.60 -32.21
N PRO A 417 -41.69 -2.33 -31.05
CA PRO A 417 -42.87 -1.47 -31.04
C PRO A 417 -42.53 -0.09 -30.44
N ARG A 418 -42.36 0.88 -31.33
CA ARG A 418 -42.50 2.31 -31.00
C ARG A 418 -43.94 2.57 -30.54
N LYS A 419 -44.15 2.83 -29.25
CA LYS A 419 -45.37 3.51 -28.76
C LYS A 419 -45.03 4.97 -28.43
N ARG A 420 -45.62 5.86 -29.24
CA ARG A 420 -45.81 7.29 -28.95
C ARG A 420 -46.72 7.42 -27.74
N TYR A 421 -46.31 8.18 -26.72
CA TYR A 421 -47.23 8.79 -25.76
C TYR A 421 -47.14 10.30 -25.91
N GLY A 422 -48.31 10.90 -26.13
CA GLY A 422 -48.51 12.32 -26.32
C GLY A 422 -48.37 13.11 -25.03
N LEU A 423 -47.93 14.34 -25.22
CA LEU A 423 -47.98 15.44 -24.27
C LEU A 423 -49.43 15.70 -23.84
N LEU A 424 -49.70 15.60 -22.55
CA LEU A 424 -50.84 16.23 -21.89
C LEU A 424 -50.32 16.95 -20.65
N ALA A 425 -50.41 18.27 -20.69
CA ALA A 425 -50.03 19.18 -19.62
C ALA A 425 -50.90 18.95 -18.38
N LYS A 426 -50.26 18.85 -17.22
CA LYS A 426 -50.91 18.75 -15.91
C LYS A 426 -50.88 20.14 -15.24
N PRO A 427 -52.02 20.66 -14.74
CA PRO A 427 -52.06 21.99 -14.13
C PRO A 427 -51.48 22.00 -12.71
N ALA A 428 -50.98 23.17 -12.33
CA ALA A 428 -50.32 23.48 -11.06
C ALA A 428 -51.25 23.33 -9.84
N ALA A 429 -50.74 22.66 -8.80
CA ALA A 429 -51.35 22.63 -7.48
C ALA A 429 -50.71 23.72 -6.58
N PRO A 430 -51.49 24.38 -5.71
CA PRO A 430 -51.00 25.45 -4.84
C PRO A 430 -50.22 24.92 -3.63
N ALA A 431 -49.30 25.76 -3.14
CA ALA A 431 -48.36 25.49 -2.06
C ALA A 431 -49.03 25.24 -0.69
N PRO A 432 -48.45 24.37 0.17
CA PRO A 432 -48.93 24.18 1.53
C PRO A 432 -48.43 25.30 2.46
N VAL A 433 -49.37 25.87 3.20
CA VAL A 433 -49.14 26.79 4.33
C VAL A 433 -48.66 25.99 5.54
N TYR A 434 -47.44 26.24 6.01
CA TYR A 434 -46.93 25.70 7.27
C TYR A 434 -47.54 26.48 8.45
N ARG A 435 -48.30 25.79 9.30
CA ARG A 435 -48.78 26.27 10.61
C ARG A 435 -47.81 25.79 11.68
N ALA A 436 -47.35 26.70 12.54
CA ALA A 436 -46.47 26.40 13.66
C ALA A 436 -47.15 25.50 14.71
N PRO A 437 -46.44 24.53 15.32
CA PRO A 437 -46.99 23.70 16.39
C PRO A 437 -46.90 24.41 17.75
N THR A 438 -48.04 24.45 18.43
CA THR A 438 -48.25 24.88 19.81
C THR A 438 -47.66 23.85 20.78
N ALA A 439 -47.01 24.31 21.84
CA ALA A 439 -46.45 23.51 22.92
C ALA A 439 -47.55 22.82 23.77
N PRO A 440 -47.36 21.56 24.21
CA PRO A 440 -48.21 20.96 25.23
C PRO A 440 -47.62 21.14 26.63
N GLU A 441 -48.54 21.41 27.55
CA GLU A 441 -48.38 21.68 28.97
C GLU A 441 -47.86 20.46 29.76
N GLN A 442 -47.09 20.76 30.82
CA GLN A 442 -46.68 19.82 31.85
C GLN A 442 -47.85 19.50 32.81
N PRO A 443 -48.01 18.23 33.25
CA PRO A 443 -48.67 17.93 34.50
C PRO A 443 -47.64 17.65 35.61
N THR A 444 -47.84 18.34 36.72
CA THR A 444 -47.21 18.18 38.03
C THR A 444 -47.73 16.98 38.83
N SER A 445 -46.87 16.50 39.75
CA SER A 445 -47.11 15.72 41.00
C SER A 445 -46.70 14.23 40.97
N PRO A 446 -46.45 13.60 42.14
CA PRO A 446 -45.86 14.09 43.40
C PRO A 446 -44.71 13.18 43.91
N ALA A 447 -44.09 13.60 45.02
CA ALA A 447 -43.00 12.94 45.72
C ALA A 447 -43.34 11.54 46.25
N GLU A 448 -42.43 10.57 46.06
CA GLU A 448 -42.45 9.27 46.75
C GLU A 448 -41.02 8.76 47.00
N ALA A 449 -40.90 7.95 48.05
CA ALA A 449 -39.75 7.77 48.91
C ALA A 449 -38.50 7.07 48.31
N ALA A 450 -37.36 7.39 48.93
CA ALA A 450 -36.06 6.76 48.69
C ALA A 450 -36.02 5.28 49.12
N PRO A 451 -35.34 4.41 48.33
CA PRO A 451 -34.70 3.22 48.86
C PRO A 451 -33.19 3.18 48.61
N ALA A 452 -32.54 2.40 49.47
CA ALA A 452 -31.10 2.30 49.72
C ALA A 452 -30.21 2.01 48.50
N SER A 453 -28.98 2.54 48.57
CA SER A 453 -27.89 2.28 47.63
C SER A 453 -27.49 0.80 47.60
N PRO A 454 -27.42 0.15 46.42
CA PRO A 454 -26.86 -1.19 46.30
C PRO A 454 -25.33 -1.12 46.22
N THR A 455 -24.68 -1.88 47.10
CA THR A 455 -23.26 -2.20 47.11
C THR A 455 -22.80 -2.71 45.74
N ALA A 456 -21.78 -2.08 45.16
CA ALA A 456 -21.22 -2.45 43.87
C ALA A 456 -20.56 -3.85 43.89
N PRO A 457 -20.73 -4.68 42.84
CA PRO A 457 -20.07 -5.98 42.75
C PRO A 457 -18.58 -5.80 42.43
N GLU A 458 -17.75 -6.39 43.29
CA GLU A 458 -16.30 -6.52 43.18
C GLU A 458 -15.93 -7.19 41.84
N GLN A 459 -15.17 -6.49 40.99
CA GLN A 459 -14.60 -7.08 39.78
C GLN A 459 -13.59 -8.18 40.19
N PRO A 460 -13.68 -9.41 39.63
CA PRO A 460 -12.71 -10.45 39.90
C PRO A 460 -11.34 -10.01 39.38
N SER A 461 -10.43 -9.78 40.33
CA SER A 461 -9.04 -9.45 40.09
C SER A 461 -8.40 -10.53 39.23
N SER A 462 -7.88 -10.17 38.05
CA SER A 462 -6.99 -11.05 37.30
C SER A 462 -5.85 -11.49 38.22
N PRO A 463 -5.50 -12.79 38.28
CA PRO A 463 -4.46 -13.27 39.18
C PRO A 463 -3.19 -12.48 38.94
N ALA A 464 -2.74 -11.78 39.98
CA ALA A 464 -1.55 -10.94 39.94
C ALA A 464 -0.36 -11.81 39.55
N LEU A 465 0.05 -11.73 38.28
CA LEU A 465 1.31 -12.31 37.83
C LEU A 465 2.42 -11.72 38.73
N PRO A 466 3.37 -12.54 39.21
CA PRO A 466 4.43 -12.07 40.09
C PRO A 466 5.15 -10.91 39.42
N VAL A 467 5.01 -9.71 40.02
CA VAL A 467 5.61 -8.48 39.52
C VAL A 467 7.13 -8.67 39.62
N ALA A 468 7.76 -8.97 38.48
CA ALA A 468 9.22 -9.08 38.41
C ALA A 468 9.83 -7.79 38.99
N PRO A 469 10.90 -7.89 39.82
CA PRO A 469 11.49 -6.74 40.47
C PRO A 469 11.92 -5.72 39.43
N ARG A 470 11.39 -4.50 39.52
CA ARG A 470 11.65 -3.37 38.59
C ARG A 470 13.15 -3.03 38.47
N ASP A 471 13.95 -3.48 39.42
CA ASP A 471 15.39 -3.23 39.51
C ASP A 471 16.26 -4.46 39.28
N SER A 472 15.78 -5.45 38.51
CA SER A 472 16.66 -6.55 38.08
C SER A 472 17.89 -6.02 37.30
N PRO A 473 19.05 -6.69 37.38
CA PRO A 473 20.25 -6.32 36.63
C PRO A 473 19.99 -6.19 35.12
N SER A 474 19.21 -7.13 34.55
CA SER A 474 18.79 -7.11 33.15
C SER A 474 17.98 -5.85 32.79
N ALA A 475 17.03 -5.45 33.65
CA ALA A 475 16.24 -4.25 33.44
C ALA A 475 17.08 -2.97 33.54
N LYS A 476 18.08 -2.93 34.44
CA LYS A 476 19.03 -1.81 34.53
C LYS A 476 19.89 -1.73 33.26
N ARG A 477 20.38 -2.87 32.77
CA ARG A 477 21.20 -2.93 31.56
C ARG A 477 20.45 -2.50 30.31
N LEU A 478 19.21 -2.95 30.13
CA LEU A 478 18.35 -2.50 29.02
C LEU A 478 18.06 -1.00 29.07
N ARG A 479 17.85 -0.44 30.28
CA ARG A 479 17.69 1.02 30.45
C ARG A 479 18.95 1.79 30.06
N GLN A 480 20.14 1.28 30.38
CA GLN A 480 21.41 1.89 29.95
C GLN A 480 21.56 1.93 28.42
N LEU A 481 21.01 0.94 27.71
CA LEU A 481 20.95 0.92 26.25
C LEU A 481 19.93 1.91 25.66
N GLY A 482 19.11 2.59 26.49
CA GLY A 482 18.05 3.51 26.06
C GLY A 482 16.68 2.86 25.88
N VAL A 483 16.48 1.61 26.34
CA VAL A 483 15.15 0.97 26.32
C VAL A 483 14.24 1.62 27.37
N ARG A 484 12.99 1.91 26.99
CA ARG A 484 11.98 2.47 27.91
C ARG A 484 11.77 1.60 29.15
N ALA A 485 11.59 2.23 30.31
CA ALA A 485 11.52 1.54 31.61
C ALA A 485 10.42 0.48 31.70
N ASP A 486 9.25 0.71 31.09
CA ASP A 486 8.13 -0.24 31.06
C ASP A 486 8.44 -1.48 30.22
N VAL A 487 9.17 -1.32 29.12
CA VAL A 487 9.62 -2.43 28.27
C VAL A 487 10.77 -3.20 28.93
N ALA A 488 11.72 -2.49 29.54
CA ALA A 488 12.81 -3.10 30.29
C ALA A 488 12.29 -3.93 31.48
N ALA A 489 11.26 -3.46 32.19
CA ALA A 489 10.62 -4.20 33.27
C ALA A 489 9.94 -5.49 32.78
N LYS A 490 9.32 -5.49 31.58
CA LYS A 490 8.72 -6.70 30.98
C LYS A 490 9.76 -7.73 30.55
N LEU A 491 10.95 -7.28 30.15
CA LEU A 491 12.06 -8.15 29.75
C LEU A 491 13.01 -8.46 30.93
N ALA A 492 12.70 -7.98 32.14
CA ALA A 492 13.50 -8.14 33.34
C ALA A 492 13.67 -9.59 33.78
N THR A 493 12.78 -10.48 33.33
CA THR A 493 12.79 -11.92 33.59
C THR A 493 13.87 -12.66 32.80
N ARG A 494 14.48 -12.04 31.78
CA ARG A 494 15.59 -12.63 31.02
C ARG A 494 16.88 -12.59 31.85
N SER A 495 17.72 -13.62 31.71
CA SER A 495 19.03 -13.64 32.35
C SER A 495 19.91 -12.51 31.80
N LEU A 496 20.78 -11.96 32.65
CA LEU A 496 21.67 -10.87 32.25
C LEU A 496 22.59 -11.31 31.10
N ASP A 497 23.07 -12.56 31.13
CA ASP A 497 23.93 -13.12 30.09
C ASP A 497 23.22 -13.23 28.73
N GLN A 498 21.91 -13.50 28.71
CA GLN A 498 21.12 -13.49 27.49
C GLN A 498 20.99 -12.06 26.94
N VAL A 499 20.79 -11.07 27.82
CA VAL A 499 20.72 -9.66 27.43
C VAL A 499 22.07 -9.18 26.86
N GLU A 500 23.20 -9.46 27.53
CA GLU A 500 24.53 -9.07 27.05
C GLU A 500 24.88 -9.75 25.72
N ARG A 501 24.54 -11.03 25.53
CA ARG A 501 24.74 -11.72 24.23
C ARG A 501 24.01 -11.02 23.09
N VAL A 502 22.75 -10.62 23.29
CA VAL A 502 21.96 -9.92 22.26
C VAL A 502 22.50 -8.51 22.01
N ILE A 503 22.97 -7.81 23.05
CA ILE A 503 23.62 -6.50 22.91
C ILE A 503 24.91 -6.62 22.09
N ALA A 504 25.78 -7.58 22.43
CA ALA A 504 27.01 -7.84 21.68
C ALA A 504 26.74 -8.19 20.21
N GLN A 505 25.67 -8.95 19.93
CA GLN A 505 25.23 -9.24 18.57
C GLN A 505 24.79 -7.96 17.82
N ALA A 506 24.07 -7.06 18.50
CA ALA A 506 23.67 -5.78 17.93
C ALA A 506 24.88 -4.87 17.63
N ASP A 507 25.89 -4.86 18.51
CA ASP A 507 27.11 -4.07 18.32
C ASP A 507 27.96 -4.55 17.13
N ASN A 508 27.93 -5.85 16.85
CA ASN A 508 28.63 -6.45 15.71
C ASN A 508 27.90 -6.30 14.36
N GLN A 509 26.66 -5.79 14.33
CA GLN A 509 25.91 -5.58 13.09
C GLN A 509 26.01 -4.13 12.58
N ALA A 510 26.71 -3.96 11.45
CA ALA A 510 26.74 -2.68 10.74
C ALA A 510 25.35 -2.32 10.16
N GLY A 511 24.95 -1.06 10.29
CA GLY A 511 23.71 -0.53 9.68
C GLY A 511 22.45 -0.57 10.55
N ILE A 512 22.52 -1.02 11.81
CA ILE A 512 21.39 -0.88 12.75
C ILE A 512 21.25 0.59 13.16
N ARG A 513 20.15 1.23 12.72
CA ARG A 513 19.85 2.64 13.02
C ARG A 513 19.42 2.88 14.48
N ASP A 514 18.70 1.93 15.07
CA ASP A 514 18.23 1.99 16.47
C ASP A 514 18.53 0.66 17.17
N ARG A 515 19.63 0.65 17.95
CA ARG A 515 20.11 -0.53 18.66
C ARG A 515 19.14 -0.98 19.75
N ALA A 516 18.52 -0.05 20.47
CA ALA A 516 17.61 -0.36 21.56
C ALA A 516 16.35 -1.08 21.04
N ALA A 517 15.76 -0.57 19.96
CA ALA A 517 14.60 -1.20 19.32
C ALA A 517 14.93 -2.60 18.77
N TRP A 518 16.11 -2.75 18.16
CA TRP A 518 16.58 -4.04 17.65
C TRP A 518 16.77 -5.07 18.77
N VAL A 519 17.44 -4.72 19.86
CA VAL A 519 17.67 -5.60 21.01
C VAL A 519 16.36 -6.04 21.66
N VAL A 520 15.39 -5.12 21.81
CA VAL A 520 14.04 -5.47 22.31
C VAL A 520 13.34 -6.47 21.40
N SER A 521 13.46 -6.29 20.08
CA SER A 521 12.87 -7.22 19.11
C SER A 521 13.53 -8.60 19.17
N ALA A 522 14.85 -8.65 19.26
CA ALA A 522 15.62 -9.90 19.36
C ALA A 522 15.31 -10.66 20.66
N LEU A 523 15.27 -9.98 21.81
CA LEU A 523 14.93 -10.60 23.09
C LEU A 523 13.49 -11.16 23.13
N ARG A 524 12.54 -10.51 22.45
CA ARG A 524 11.16 -11.03 22.32
C ARG A 524 11.06 -12.28 21.45
N ALA A 525 11.98 -12.45 20.51
CA ALA A 525 12.02 -13.63 19.64
C ALA A 525 12.66 -14.85 20.31
N LEU A 526 13.48 -14.65 21.36
CA LEU A 526 14.10 -15.74 22.11
C LEU A 526 13.10 -16.40 23.08
N PRO A 527 13.16 -17.73 23.27
CA PRO A 527 12.32 -18.43 24.26
C PRO A 527 12.63 -17.95 25.70
N GLU A 528 11.62 -17.88 26.57
CA GLU A 528 11.71 -17.25 27.91
C GLU A 528 12.61 -17.97 28.94
N ARG A 529 12.94 -19.25 28.73
CA ARG A 529 13.69 -20.06 29.69
C ARG A 529 14.68 -20.97 28.97
N GLU A 530 15.98 -20.82 29.22
CA GLU A 530 17.04 -21.69 28.67
C GLU A 530 16.99 -23.10 29.30
N ASP A 531 16.44 -23.26 30.51
CA ASP A 531 16.33 -24.55 31.22
C ASP A 531 15.13 -25.42 30.79
N ALA A 532 14.27 -24.92 29.90
CA ALA A 532 13.28 -25.80 29.29
C ALA A 532 14.06 -26.79 28.41
N PRO A 533 13.92 -28.13 28.59
CA PRO A 533 14.66 -29.12 27.82
C PRO A 533 14.51 -28.73 26.36
N ALA A 534 15.63 -28.38 25.72
CA ALA A 534 15.67 -27.68 24.46
C ALA A 534 14.60 -28.28 23.55
N ALA A 535 13.49 -27.56 23.36
CA ALA A 535 12.44 -28.00 22.46
C ALA A 535 13.19 -28.31 21.17
N PRO A 536 13.08 -29.55 20.63
CA PRO A 536 13.99 -30.04 19.60
C PRO A 536 14.10 -28.93 18.59
N GLN A 537 15.31 -28.36 18.45
CA GLN A 537 15.53 -27.23 17.55
C GLN A 537 14.78 -27.62 16.29
N LYS A 538 13.80 -26.82 15.89
CA LYS A 538 13.06 -27.07 14.65
C LYS A 538 14.04 -26.79 13.54
N VAL A 539 14.96 -27.74 13.34
CA VAL A 539 15.97 -27.68 12.31
C VAL A 539 15.16 -27.81 11.04
N SER A 540 15.01 -26.67 10.40
CA SER A 540 14.09 -26.48 9.30
C SER A 540 14.83 -26.74 8.00
N GLU A 541 14.05 -26.89 6.93
CA GLU A 541 14.50 -26.94 5.54
C GLU A 541 15.60 -25.89 5.19
N ARG A 542 15.64 -24.78 5.93
CA ARG A 542 16.70 -23.77 5.87
C ARG A 542 18.12 -24.31 6.04
N ALA A 543 18.34 -25.32 6.87
CA ALA A 543 19.67 -25.91 7.07
C ALA A 543 20.21 -26.50 5.76
N ILE A 544 19.34 -27.13 4.97
CA ILE A 544 19.69 -27.67 3.65
C ILE A 544 19.84 -26.52 2.63
N LEU A 545 18.91 -25.55 2.61
CA LEU A 545 18.94 -24.43 1.65
C LEU A 545 20.20 -23.57 1.75
N LEU A 546 20.67 -23.32 2.97
CA LEU A 546 21.73 -22.36 3.26
C LEU A 546 23.11 -22.99 3.45
N HIS A 547 23.24 -24.32 3.28
CA HIS A 547 24.52 -24.98 3.49
C HIS A 547 25.53 -24.56 2.39
N PRO A 548 26.71 -24.02 2.77
CA PRO A 548 27.64 -23.41 1.82
C PRO A 548 28.41 -24.44 0.99
N LYS A 549 28.61 -25.66 1.52
CA LYS A 549 29.44 -26.70 0.89
C LYS A 549 28.70 -27.66 -0.04
N ILE A 550 27.37 -27.59 -0.12
CA ILE A 550 26.61 -28.50 -0.98
C ILE A 550 26.43 -27.90 -2.37
N SER A 551 26.58 -28.73 -3.41
CA SER A 551 26.28 -28.32 -4.77
C SER A 551 24.77 -28.06 -4.96
N GLY A 552 24.42 -27.31 -6.00
CA GLY A 552 23.00 -27.01 -6.30
C GLY A 552 22.16 -28.28 -6.56
N TYR A 553 22.75 -29.30 -7.19
CA TYR A 553 22.08 -30.57 -7.44
C TYR A 553 21.85 -31.38 -6.16
N GLU A 554 22.87 -31.51 -5.31
CA GLU A 554 22.74 -32.19 -4.01
C GLU A 554 21.75 -31.48 -3.10
N ARG A 555 21.76 -30.15 -3.09
CA ARG A 555 20.76 -29.34 -2.38
C ARG A 555 19.34 -29.70 -2.80
N MET A 556 19.09 -29.76 -4.11
CA MET A 556 17.77 -30.10 -4.63
C MET A 556 17.38 -31.53 -4.26
N ARG A 557 18.32 -32.48 -4.30
CA ARG A 557 18.11 -33.87 -3.91
C ARG A 557 17.69 -33.99 -2.43
N TRP A 558 18.41 -33.32 -1.52
CA TRP A 558 18.09 -33.30 -0.10
C TRP A 558 16.77 -32.60 0.21
N LEU A 559 16.48 -31.49 -0.47
CA LEU A 559 15.20 -30.79 -0.31
C LEU A 559 14.02 -31.63 -0.77
N ASN A 560 14.13 -32.31 -1.91
CA ASN A 560 13.08 -33.20 -2.39
C ASN A 560 12.88 -34.38 -1.43
N ARG A 561 13.96 -35.00 -0.94
CA ARG A 561 13.87 -36.07 0.06
C ARG A 561 13.21 -35.59 1.36
N PHE A 562 13.56 -34.41 1.85
CA PHE A 562 12.99 -33.82 3.06
C PHE A 562 11.51 -33.44 2.91
N ARG A 563 11.14 -32.79 1.80
CA ARG A 563 9.76 -32.34 1.53
C ARG A 563 8.80 -33.50 1.31
N ASN A 564 9.25 -34.55 0.62
CA ASN A 564 8.44 -35.72 0.30
C ASN A 564 8.33 -36.73 1.46
N ALA A 565 9.13 -36.57 2.53
CA ALA A 565 9.07 -37.45 3.69
C ALA A 565 7.95 -37.05 4.66
N ASP A 566 7.37 -38.07 5.29
CA ASP A 566 6.43 -37.93 6.40
C ASP A 566 7.03 -37.07 7.52
N ALA A 567 6.17 -36.33 8.23
CA ALA A 567 6.60 -35.45 9.31
C ALA A 567 7.46 -36.17 10.37
N ALA A 568 7.20 -37.46 10.62
CA ALA A 568 7.96 -38.29 11.55
C ALA A 568 9.39 -38.62 11.07
N LYS A 569 9.64 -38.68 9.75
CA LYS A 569 10.94 -39.04 9.14
C LYS A 569 11.84 -37.84 8.85
N ARG A 570 11.27 -36.63 8.82
CA ARG A 570 12.00 -35.38 8.56
C ARG A 570 13.17 -35.13 9.52
N PRO A 571 13.07 -35.37 10.84
CA PRO A 571 14.20 -35.21 11.76
C PRO A 571 15.36 -36.16 11.46
N GLU A 572 15.06 -37.40 11.04
CA GLU A 572 16.07 -38.41 10.71
C GLU A 572 16.83 -38.03 9.42
N ILE A 573 16.12 -37.63 8.37
CA ILE A 573 16.73 -37.14 7.12
C ILE A 573 17.63 -35.94 7.38
N LEU A 574 17.22 -35.06 8.30
CA LEU A 574 17.96 -33.85 8.58
C LEU A 574 19.19 -34.14 9.48
N ARG A 575 19.10 -35.14 10.37
CA ARG A 575 20.27 -35.68 11.08
C ARG A 575 21.27 -36.31 10.11
N GLU A 576 20.81 -37.15 9.18
CA GLU A 576 21.65 -37.75 8.14
C GLU A 576 22.34 -36.67 7.27
N PHE A 577 21.61 -35.61 6.92
CA PHE A 577 22.18 -34.46 6.21
C PHE A 577 23.29 -33.78 7.02
N LEU A 578 23.07 -33.53 8.31
CA LEU A 578 24.05 -32.86 9.19
C LEU A 578 25.26 -33.75 9.51
N ASP A 579 25.09 -35.08 9.53
CA ASP A 579 26.20 -36.02 9.71
C ASP A 579 27.12 -36.03 8.48
N LEU A 580 26.55 -35.93 7.28
CA LEU A 580 27.29 -35.86 6.01
C LEU A 580 27.87 -34.47 5.72
N TYR A 581 27.15 -33.43 6.15
CA TYR A 581 27.53 -32.05 5.97
C TYR A 581 27.48 -31.34 7.32
N PRO A 582 28.51 -31.55 8.18
CA PRO A 582 28.57 -30.88 9.45
C PRO A 582 28.56 -29.38 9.21
N LEU A 583 27.63 -28.69 9.86
CA LEU A 583 27.70 -27.24 9.98
C LEU A 583 29.00 -26.98 10.75
N GLU A 584 30.02 -26.47 10.06
CA GLU A 584 31.18 -25.91 10.74
C GLU A 584 30.62 -24.86 11.69
N GLN A 585 30.54 -25.21 12.97
CA GLN A 585 30.32 -24.23 14.01
C GLN A 585 31.49 -23.28 13.83
N ASN A 586 31.21 -22.05 13.40
CA ASN A 586 32.22 -21.03 13.24
C ASN A 586 33.06 -21.02 14.52
N HIS A 587 34.24 -21.64 14.48
CA HIS A 587 35.25 -21.56 15.51
C HIS A 587 35.85 -20.16 15.39
N ALA A 588 35.08 -19.16 15.82
CA ALA A 588 35.60 -17.85 16.13
C ALA A 588 36.23 -17.92 17.54
N SER A 589 37.34 -18.64 17.65
CA SER A 589 38.33 -18.48 18.73
C SER A 589 39.57 -19.32 18.42
N THR A 590 40.48 -18.75 17.61
CA THR A 590 41.96 -18.82 17.74
C THR A 590 42.60 -18.30 16.45
N ALA A 591 42.92 -17.01 16.44
CA ALA A 591 44.10 -16.39 15.82
C ALA A 591 44.14 -14.92 16.24
#